data_AF-A0A078J6R9-F1
#
_entry.id   AF-A0A078J6R9-F1
#
_cell.length_a   1.000
_cell.length_b   1.000
_cell.length_c   1.000
_cell.angle_alpha   90.00
_cell.angle_beta   90.00
_cell.angle_gamma   90.00
#
_symmetry.space_group_name_H-M   'P 1'
#
loop_
_entity.id
_entity.type
_entity.pdbx_description
1 polymer ?
#
loop_
_entity_poly.entity_id
_entity_poly.type
_entity_poly.pdbx_seq_one_letter_code
_entity_poly.pdbx_strand_id
1 'polypeptide(L)'
;MAAASIVFREVDSEYPLLLLATAKSSVMQFTIQYRGNCSLNSHDEFMWGAAWLLKATNDLYYKNFVESLGDGDQPDIFNWDSKYAGAYVLLSHRTLLNKDINFELCKILPDAPSKFTHYYRRLDVQVTSEQPTI
;
A
#
# COMPACT_ATOMS: atom_id res chain seq x y z
N MET A 1 -5.31 -12.19 0.97
CA MET A 1 -4.49 -13.03 0.07
C MET A 1 -3.13 -12.40 -0.22
N ALA A 2 -3.04 -11.20 -0.80
CA ALA A 2 -1.75 -10.55 -1.07
C ALA A 2 -0.86 -10.33 0.17
N ALA A 3 -1.43 -9.96 1.32
CA ALA A 3 -0.67 -9.90 2.58
C ALA A 3 -0.13 -11.28 3.00
N ALA A 4 -0.98 -12.32 2.91
CA ALA A 4 -0.61 -13.69 3.26
C ALA A 4 0.49 -14.24 2.33
N SER A 5 0.49 -13.91 1.03
CA SER A 5 1.57 -14.31 0.12
C SER A 5 2.93 -13.72 0.50
N ILE A 6 2.96 -12.58 1.19
CA ILE A 6 4.21 -12.03 1.74
C ILE A 6 4.66 -12.86 2.95
N VAL A 7 3.74 -13.15 3.88
CA VAL A 7 4.03 -13.89 5.12
C VAL A 7 4.55 -15.30 4.82
N PHE A 8 3.91 -16.01 3.90
CA PHE A 8 4.29 -17.41 3.61
C PHE A 8 5.51 -17.55 2.70
N ARG A 9 6.09 -16.43 2.22
CA ARG A 9 7.18 -16.45 1.24
C ARG A 9 8.47 -17.13 1.72
N GLU A 10 8.71 -17.13 3.03
CA GLU A 10 9.91 -17.73 3.63
C GLU A 10 9.71 -19.20 4.02
N VAL A 11 8.46 -19.66 4.12
CA VAL A 11 8.11 -21.00 4.59
C VAL A 11 7.82 -21.96 3.43
N ASP A 12 7.25 -21.44 2.34
CA ASP A 12 6.83 -22.22 1.18
C ASP A 12 7.10 -21.42 -0.11
N SER A 13 7.60 -22.09 -1.15
CA SER A 13 7.90 -21.47 -2.44
C SER A 13 6.70 -21.41 -3.40
N GLU A 14 5.73 -22.32 -3.28
CA GLU A 14 4.59 -22.46 -4.21
C GLU A 14 3.30 -21.82 -3.66
N TYR A 15 3.00 -22.04 -2.38
CA TYR A 15 1.80 -21.49 -1.73
C TYR A 15 1.65 -19.96 -1.84
N PRO A 16 2.69 -19.14 -1.61
CA PRO A 16 2.58 -17.69 -1.81
C PRO A 16 2.30 -17.30 -3.27
N LEU A 17 2.78 -18.07 -4.26
CA LEU A 17 2.52 -17.81 -5.68
C LEU A 17 1.04 -18.04 -6.00
N LEU A 18 0.45 -19.11 -5.48
CA LEU A 18 -0.98 -19.40 -5.61
C LEU A 18 -1.81 -18.26 -5.00
N LEU A 19 -1.52 -17.89 -3.75
CA LEU A 19 -2.22 -16.80 -3.06
C LEU A 19 -2.15 -15.47 -3.83
N LEU A 20 -0.98 -15.18 -4.40
CA LEU A 20 -0.77 -13.96 -5.17
C LEU A 20 -1.54 -14.00 -6.50
N ALA A 21 -1.50 -15.13 -7.21
CA ALA A 21 -2.25 -15.32 -8.45
C ALA A 21 -3.77 -15.17 -8.22
N THR A 22 -4.30 -15.80 -7.16
CA THR A 22 -5.72 -15.66 -6.78
C THR A 22 -6.05 -14.21 -6.42
N ALA A 23 -5.20 -13.53 -5.67
CA ALA A 23 -5.41 -12.11 -5.31
C ALA A 23 -5.51 -11.21 -6.54
N LYS A 24 -4.64 -11.43 -7.54
CA LYS A 24 -4.64 -10.65 -8.80
C LYS A 24 -5.86 -10.93 -9.66
N SER A 25 -6.05 -12.20 -10.04
CA SER A 25 -6.97 -12.56 -11.13
C SER A 25 -8.39 -12.86 -10.65
N SER A 26 -8.53 -13.49 -9.49
CA SER A 26 -9.84 -13.92 -8.99
C SER A 26 -10.52 -12.86 -8.14
N VAL A 27 -9.75 -12.04 -7.41
CA VAL A 27 -10.31 -11.03 -6.49
C VAL A 27 -10.25 -9.65 -7.11
N MET A 28 -9.06 -9.13 -7.42
CA MET A 28 -8.93 -7.75 -7.89
C MET A 28 -9.53 -7.56 -9.29
N GLN A 29 -9.21 -8.41 -10.26
CA GLN A 29 -9.78 -8.29 -11.61
C GLN A 29 -11.29 -8.48 -11.61
N PHE A 30 -11.82 -9.48 -10.87
CA PHE A 30 -13.25 -9.71 -10.77
C PHE A 30 -13.98 -8.49 -10.18
N THR A 31 -13.46 -7.92 -9.09
CA THR A 31 -14.08 -6.76 -8.44
C THR A 31 -14.00 -5.50 -9.31
N ILE A 32 -12.94 -5.32 -10.09
CA ILE A 32 -12.83 -4.23 -11.08
C ILE A 32 -13.80 -4.45 -12.26
N GLN A 33 -13.92 -5.68 -12.77
CA GLN A 33 -14.73 -6.01 -13.94
C GLN A 33 -16.23 -5.94 -13.65
N TYR A 34 -16.65 -6.41 -12.47
CA TYR A 34 -18.04 -6.47 -12.05
C TYR A 34 -18.37 -5.35 -11.05
N ARG A 35 -17.86 -4.13 -11.30
CA ARG A 35 -18.30 -2.93 -10.57
C ARG A 35 -19.80 -2.71 -10.80
N GLY A 36 -20.61 -3.40 -10.00
CA GLY A 36 -22.04 -3.19 -9.91
C GLY A 36 -22.28 -1.79 -9.39
N ASN A 37 -23.29 -1.12 -9.95
CA ASN A 37 -23.65 0.28 -9.73
C ASN A 37 -24.12 0.61 -8.29
N CYS A 38 -23.69 -0.15 -7.28
CA CYS A 38 -24.02 0.02 -5.88
C CYS A 38 -22.74 -0.09 -5.06
N SER A 39 -22.14 1.06 -4.75
CA SER A 39 -21.76 1.50 -3.39
C SER A 39 -20.49 2.35 -3.43
N LEU A 40 -20.66 3.61 -3.01
CA LEU A 40 -19.59 4.58 -2.72
C LEU A 40 -18.55 4.02 -1.73
N ASN A 41 -18.91 2.99 -0.96
CA ASN A 41 -18.11 2.28 0.05
C ASN A 41 -17.25 1.15 -0.55
N SER A 42 -16.75 1.30 -1.77
CA SER A 42 -15.87 0.30 -2.41
C SER A 42 -14.48 0.86 -2.69
N HIS A 43 -14.30 2.16 -2.51
CA HIS A 43 -13.12 2.88 -2.93
C HIS A 43 -11.94 2.64 -1.97
N ASP A 44 -12.20 2.58 -0.66
CA ASP A 44 -11.19 2.25 0.33
C ASP A 44 -10.79 0.78 0.26
N GLU A 45 -11.68 -0.17 -0.07
CA GLU A 45 -11.31 -1.55 -0.34
C GLU A 45 -10.45 -1.69 -1.59
N PHE A 46 -10.77 -0.97 -2.67
CA PHE A 46 -9.94 -0.95 -3.87
C PHE A 46 -8.54 -0.40 -3.56
N MET A 47 -8.47 0.72 -2.84
CA MET A 47 -7.19 1.32 -2.47
C MET A 47 -6.38 0.40 -1.56
N TRP A 48 -7.01 -0.22 -0.56
CA TRP A 48 -6.36 -1.17 0.35
C TRP A 48 -5.85 -2.42 -0.36
N GLY A 49 -6.69 -3.02 -1.21
CA GLY A 49 -6.30 -4.20 -1.99
C GLY A 49 -5.15 -3.91 -2.96
N ALA A 50 -5.20 -2.77 -3.65
CA ALA A 50 -4.16 -2.34 -4.57
C ALA A 50 -2.86 -1.99 -3.84
N ALA A 51 -2.93 -1.36 -2.66
CA ALA A 51 -1.75 -1.09 -1.82
C ALA A 51 -1.05 -2.40 -1.37
N TRP A 52 -1.82 -3.43 -0.98
CA TRP A 52 -1.25 -4.74 -0.65
C TRP A 52 -0.64 -5.46 -1.86
N LEU A 53 -1.32 -5.42 -3.01
CA LEU A 53 -0.79 -6.01 -4.24
C LEU A 53 0.48 -5.30 -4.71
N LEU A 54 0.50 -3.97 -4.63
CA LEU A 54 1.68 -3.16 -4.89
C LEU A 54 2.83 -3.54 -3.95
N LYS A 55 2.56 -3.73 -2.65
CA LYS A 55 3.55 -4.18 -1.66
C LYS A 55 4.06 -5.59 -1.94
N ALA A 56 3.19 -6.51 -2.34
CA ALA A 56 3.56 -7.90 -2.61
C ALA A 56 4.31 -8.11 -3.92
N THR A 57 4.03 -7.28 -4.94
CA THR A 57 4.48 -7.51 -6.33
C THR A 57 5.50 -6.49 -6.82
N ASN A 58 5.52 -5.31 -6.21
CA ASN A 58 6.25 -4.14 -6.72
C ASN A 58 5.80 -3.68 -8.13
N ASP A 59 4.64 -4.12 -8.60
CA ASP A 59 4.14 -3.88 -9.94
C ASP A 59 3.55 -2.46 -10.09
N LEU A 60 4.05 -1.70 -11.08
CA LEU A 60 3.65 -0.32 -11.36
C LEU A 60 2.18 -0.21 -11.79
N TYR A 61 1.57 -1.28 -12.29
CA TYR A 61 0.14 -1.30 -12.59
C TYR A 61 -0.69 -0.93 -11.36
N TYR A 62 -0.40 -1.51 -10.19
CA TYR A 62 -1.12 -1.23 -8.96
C TYR A 62 -0.81 0.15 -8.40
N LYS A 63 0.40 0.68 -8.65
CA LYS A 63 0.74 2.08 -8.31
C LYS A 63 -0.15 3.03 -9.10
N ASN A 64 -0.16 2.89 -10.43
CA ASN A 64 -0.98 3.72 -11.31
C ASN A 64 -2.47 3.56 -11.01
N PHE A 65 -2.90 2.35 -10.60
CA PHE A 65 -4.28 2.11 -10.20
C PHE A 65 -4.64 2.90 -8.93
N VAL A 66 -3.81 2.86 -7.88
CA VAL A 66 -4.00 3.67 -6.67
C VAL A 66 -4.02 5.18 -7.00
N GLU A 67 -3.14 5.64 -7.89
CA GLU A 67 -3.13 7.04 -8.33
C GLU A 67 -4.38 7.41 -9.15
N SER A 68 -4.90 6.48 -9.96
CA SER A 68 -6.12 6.70 -10.77
C SER A 68 -7.40 6.74 -9.94
N LEU A 69 -7.37 6.16 -8.74
CA LEU A 69 -8.44 6.22 -7.78
C LEU A 69 -8.56 7.65 -7.18
N GLY A 70 -7.46 8.40 -7.15
CA GLY A 70 -7.42 9.77 -6.64
C GLY A 70 -7.21 9.85 -5.13
N ASP A 71 -7.35 11.06 -4.58
CA ASP A 71 -7.30 11.27 -3.13
C ASP A 71 -8.60 10.70 -2.53
N GLY A 72 -8.46 9.70 -1.66
CA GLY A 72 -9.57 9.12 -0.92
C GLY A 72 -10.08 10.06 0.16
N ASP A 73 -11.20 9.71 0.79
CA ASP A 73 -11.72 10.47 1.93
C ASP A 73 -10.70 10.57 3.06
N GLN A 74 -10.82 11.65 3.84
CA GLN A 74 -9.92 11.93 4.95
C GLN A 74 -10.05 10.82 6.00
N PRO A 75 -8.95 10.15 6.36
CA PRO A 75 -9.02 8.97 7.22
C PRO A 75 -9.36 9.41 8.65
N ASP A 76 -10.57 9.09 9.11
CA ASP A 76 -10.98 9.36 10.49
C ASP A 76 -10.48 8.24 11.43
N ILE A 77 -10.88 6.99 11.17
CA ILE A 77 -10.55 5.83 12.03
C ILE A 77 -10.33 4.59 11.16
N PHE A 78 -9.29 3.80 11.47
CA PHE A 78 -9.10 2.47 10.87
C PHE A 78 -10.08 1.46 11.48
N ASN A 79 -10.98 0.91 10.67
CA ASN A 79 -11.94 -0.10 11.10
C ASN A 79 -12.37 -1.02 9.93
N TRP A 80 -13.33 -1.92 10.18
CA TRP A 80 -13.80 -2.87 9.18
C TRP A 80 -14.66 -2.22 8.08
N ASP A 81 -15.14 -1.00 8.28
CA ASP A 81 -15.90 -0.19 7.31
C ASP A 81 -15.02 0.79 6.52
N SER A 82 -13.86 1.21 7.08
CA SER A 82 -12.96 2.20 6.48
C SER A 82 -11.51 1.74 6.50
N LYS A 83 -10.94 1.51 5.31
CA LYS A 83 -9.54 1.06 5.13
C LYS A 83 -8.56 2.16 4.75
N TYR A 84 -9.01 3.41 4.58
CA TYR A 84 -8.15 4.52 4.12
C TYR A 84 -6.92 4.70 4.99
N ALA A 85 -7.08 4.77 6.32
CA ALA A 85 -5.97 4.90 7.26
C ALA A 85 -4.92 3.79 7.08
N GLY A 86 -5.36 2.55 6.93
CA GLY A 86 -4.46 1.41 6.69
C GLY A 86 -3.74 1.53 5.35
N ALA A 87 -4.47 1.83 4.28
CA ALA A 87 -3.92 1.97 2.93
C ALA A 87 -2.84 3.06 2.89
N TYR A 88 -3.11 4.20 3.51
CA TYR A 88 -2.18 5.31 3.61
C TYR A 88 -0.92 4.98 4.40
N VAL A 89 -1.01 4.20 5.48
CA VAL A 89 0.18 3.71 6.20
C VAL A 89 1.03 2.80 5.30
N LEU A 90 0.42 1.87 4.56
CA LEU A 90 1.15 0.98 3.64
C LEU A 90 1.85 1.74 2.53
N LEU A 91 1.15 2.72 1.95
CA LEU A 91 1.68 3.55 0.87
C LEU A 91 2.82 4.43 1.41
N SER A 92 2.62 5.12 2.54
CA SER A 92 3.65 5.95 3.19
C SER A 92 4.91 5.17 3.56
N HIS A 93 4.76 3.96 4.11
CA HIS A 93 5.89 3.10 4.42
C HIS A 93 6.72 2.77 3.17
N ARG A 94 6.07 2.57 2.03
CA ARG A 94 6.75 2.35 0.75
C ARG A 94 7.49 3.59 0.27
N THR A 95 6.90 4.78 0.38
CA THR A 95 7.55 6.03 -0.07
C THR A 95 8.80 6.34 0.73
N LEU A 96 8.74 6.09 2.04
CA LEU A 96 9.85 6.31 2.96
C LEU A 96 10.99 5.32 2.71
N LEU A 97 10.71 4.02 2.62
CA LEU A 97 11.76 3.01 2.45
C LEU A 97 12.33 2.94 1.03
N ASN A 98 11.49 3.10 0.00
CA ASN A 98 11.92 2.92 -1.39
C ASN A 98 12.40 4.23 -2.04
N LYS A 99 12.42 5.35 -1.30
CA LYS A 99 12.75 6.70 -1.80
C LYS A 99 11.95 7.09 -3.05
N ASP A 100 10.76 6.53 -3.21
CA ASP A 100 9.90 6.76 -4.38
C ASP A 100 9.23 8.14 -4.23
N ILE A 101 9.98 9.17 -4.65
CA ILE A 101 9.66 10.60 -4.60
C ILE A 101 8.36 10.99 -5.31
N ASN A 102 7.80 10.10 -6.14
CA ASN A 102 6.59 10.38 -6.91
C ASN A 102 5.30 10.23 -6.08
N PHE A 103 5.37 9.56 -4.94
CA PHE A 103 4.22 9.37 -4.07
C PHE A 103 4.37 10.38 -2.92
N GLU A 104 3.97 11.62 -3.18
CA GLU A 104 4.13 12.71 -2.22
C GLU A 104 3.31 12.41 -0.97
N LEU A 105 3.98 12.34 0.19
CA LEU A 105 3.33 12.10 1.48
C LEU A 105 2.19 13.10 1.73
N CYS A 106 2.33 14.33 1.23
CA CYS A 106 1.32 15.37 1.32
C CYS A 106 0.03 15.08 0.54
N LYS A 107 0.07 14.22 -0.49
CA LYS A 107 -1.13 13.73 -1.18
C LYS A 107 -1.83 12.62 -0.39
N ILE A 108 -1.04 11.79 0.29
CA ILE A 108 -1.55 10.70 1.14
C ILE A 108 -2.17 11.24 2.43
N LEU A 109 -1.55 12.27 3.01
CA LEU A 109 -1.93 12.88 4.27
C LEU A 109 -2.00 14.40 4.07
N PRO A 110 -3.13 14.94 3.58
CA PRO A 110 -3.26 16.36 3.29
C PRO A 110 -3.06 17.26 4.52
N ASP A 111 -3.32 16.75 5.72
CA ASP A 111 -3.14 17.48 6.99
C ASP A 111 -1.80 17.18 7.70
N ALA A 112 -0.91 16.36 7.11
CA ALA A 112 0.37 16.09 7.73
C ALA A 112 1.23 17.37 7.77
N PRO A 113 1.73 17.80 8.95
CA PRO A 113 2.61 18.95 9.02
C PRO A 113 3.87 18.67 8.19
N SER A 114 4.26 19.60 7.32
CA SER A 114 5.49 19.51 6.50
C SER A 114 6.77 19.27 7.33
N LYS A 115 6.73 19.46 8.65
CA LYS A 115 7.82 19.10 9.57
C LYS A 115 7.97 17.58 9.79
N PHE A 116 6.89 16.80 9.70
CA PHE A 116 6.92 15.34 9.89
C PHE A 116 7.77 14.64 8.82
N THR A 117 7.72 15.10 7.56
CA THR A 117 8.55 14.56 6.46
C THR A 117 10.04 14.80 6.70
N HIS A 118 10.42 15.91 7.36
CA HIS A 118 11.82 16.21 7.69
C HIS A 118 12.39 15.34 8.82
N TYR A 119 11.58 14.99 9.82
CA TYR A 119 12.02 14.15 10.95
C TYR A 119 12.31 12.71 10.51
N TYR A 120 11.42 12.06 9.75
CA TYR A 120 11.65 10.69 9.26
C TYR A 120 12.82 10.62 8.26
N ARG A 121 12.95 11.60 7.36
CA ARG A 121 14.11 11.72 6.46
C ARG A 121 15.44 11.79 7.21
N ARG A 122 15.46 12.39 8.41
CA ARG A 122 16.67 12.53 9.24
C ARG A 122 16.99 11.27 10.03
N LEU A 123 15.99 10.49 10.45
CA LEU A 123 16.20 9.24 11.18
C LEU A 123 16.81 8.13 10.29
N ASP A 124 16.40 8.02 9.03
CA ASP A 124 17.00 7.04 8.10
C ASP A 124 18.47 7.32 7.77
N VAL A 125 18.89 8.59 7.76
CA VAL A 125 20.32 8.96 7.59
C VAL A 125 21.16 8.48 8.77
N GLN A 126 20.59 8.39 9.97
CA GLN A 126 21.29 7.91 11.16
C GLN A 126 21.34 6.38 11.21
N VAL A 127 20.27 5.69 10.81
CA VAL A 127 20.20 4.21 10.84
C VAL A 127 21.11 3.55 9.80
N THR A 128 21.44 4.22 8.69
CA THR A 128 22.39 3.68 7.70
C THR A 128 23.88 3.80 8.05
N SER A 129 24.24 4.27 9.25
CA SER A 129 25.65 4.56 9.60
C SER A 129 26.38 3.52 10.47
N GLU A 130 25.74 2.41 10.87
CA GLU A 130 26.44 1.31 11.54
C GLU A 130 26.66 0.13 10.58
N GLN A 131 27.80 0.13 9.88
CA GLN A 131 28.34 -1.09 9.28
C GLN A 131 28.86 -2.02 10.38
N PRO A 132 28.58 -3.35 10.33
CA PRO A 132 29.24 -4.29 11.21
C PRO A 132 30.72 -4.38 10.84
N THR A 133 31.59 -4.07 11.81
CA THR A 133 33.02 -4.34 11.70
C THR A 133 33.22 -5.85 11.94
N ILE A 134 34.09 -6.43 11.09
CA ILE A 134 34.40 -7.86 10.89
C ILE A 134 34.43 -8.70 12.18
#